data_AF-A0A931RSF3-F1
#
_entry.id   AF-A0A931RSF3-F1
#
_cell.length_a   1.000
_cell.length_b   1.000
_cell.length_c   1.000
_cell.angle_alpha   90.00
_cell.angle_beta   90.00
_cell.angle_gamma   90.00
#
_symmetry.space_group_name_H-M   'P 1'
#
loop_
_entity.id
_entity.type
_entity.pdbx_description
1 polymer ?
#
loop_
_entity_poly.entity_id
_entity_poly.type
_entity_poly.pdbx_seq_one_letter_code
_entity_poly.pdbx_strand_id
1 'polypeptide(L)'
;MKEKPIVEQANVNPTLEELDSNPGREIAGIRPRPEKFLRLKEGADFTVVKKNEHITSDRDMGDFFVFISPSAGTETKTIEAPHWRTITDEGVRAEVRFDSEDESKRDFFYAVNVKGVGYLKPSAKGYPFEEYGTWTIKDEDGGVNDDGYKILGLTSRKESFGNGDLIDKANFFAENGLRTEVYWAIADLNRLPFRGELVATKELKKKRVLSPRIAYQPNQVIRLMKINTRIAEANESSPDRARDMFKRAFDVFNQEGRDKKMGLPELRIGDAQHEKIFFEEFFRRMGGNLAVLLNIGYHNGNMHSANITLAAEIVDVGTVTNQIEEKYSGVGRTSLKDMRDVCYDLRLLLSAAHRIGLETGSRDGLATAFFEGFDGKFSEKEAEEKGTDPKNAKKWLSKIFDRVVTQKGNLPSLKHYEVEDWDISV
;
A
#
# COMPACT_ATOMS: atom_id res chain seq x y z
N MET A 1 -49.30 -7.12 38.02
CA MET A 1 -48.20 -7.49 37.11
C MET A 1 -46.99 -6.68 37.54
N LYS A 2 -45.88 -7.34 37.90
CA LYS A 2 -44.62 -6.63 38.22
C LYS A 2 -43.90 -6.40 36.90
N GLU A 3 -43.71 -5.14 36.53
CA GLU A 3 -42.87 -4.73 35.42
C GLU A 3 -41.45 -5.26 35.65
N LYS A 4 -40.91 -5.98 34.67
CA LYS A 4 -39.49 -6.33 34.68
C LYS A 4 -38.71 -5.05 34.41
N PRO A 5 -37.63 -4.77 35.17
CA PRO A 5 -36.78 -3.63 34.86
C PRO A 5 -36.16 -3.87 33.49
N ILE A 6 -36.25 -2.85 32.63
CA ILE A 6 -35.41 -2.72 31.45
C ILE A 6 -33.99 -2.62 32.00
N VAL A 7 -33.22 -3.70 31.82
CA VAL A 7 -31.78 -3.65 32.03
C VAL A 7 -31.25 -2.71 30.96
N GLU A 8 -30.89 -1.48 31.36
CA GLU A 8 -29.94 -0.68 30.60
C GLU A 8 -28.72 -1.58 30.39
N GLN A 9 -28.56 -2.10 29.17
CA GLN A 9 -27.29 -2.66 28.75
C GLN A 9 -26.32 -1.49 28.80
N ALA A 10 -25.46 -1.46 29.82
CA ALA A 10 -24.29 -0.61 29.81
C ALA A 10 -23.61 -0.85 28.45
N ASN A 11 -23.47 0.20 27.65
CA ASN A 11 -22.70 0.17 26.41
C ASN A 11 -21.25 -0.15 26.78
N VAL A 12 -20.91 -1.43 26.92
CA VAL A 12 -19.55 -1.87 27.10
C VAL A 12 -18.89 -1.73 25.74
N ASN A 13 -17.90 -0.84 25.64
CA ASN A 13 -17.08 -0.75 24.43
C ASN A 13 -16.47 -2.13 24.14
N PRO A 14 -16.52 -2.60 22.88
CA PRO A 14 -15.89 -3.87 22.52
C PRO A 14 -14.38 -3.80 22.75
N THR A 15 -13.80 -4.92 23.15
CA THR A 15 -12.36 -5.09 23.35
C THR A 15 -11.59 -4.90 22.03
N LEU A 16 -10.28 -4.64 22.10
CA LEU A 16 -9.46 -4.52 20.90
C LEU A 16 -9.42 -5.83 20.12
N GLU A 17 -9.39 -6.95 20.83
CA GLU A 17 -9.42 -8.31 20.29
C GLU A 17 -10.72 -8.57 19.50
N GLU A 18 -11.89 -8.21 20.04
CA GLU A 18 -13.17 -8.35 19.33
C GLU A 18 -13.23 -7.49 18.06
N LEU A 19 -12.62 -6.30 18.08
CA LEU A 19 -12.63 -5.39 16.93
C LEU A 19 -11.64 -5.77 15.83
N ASP A 20 -10.53 -6.41 16.20
CA ASP A 20 -9.49 -6.88 15.29
C ASP A 20 -9.68 -8.35 14.86
N SER A 21 -10.70 -9.03 15.40
CA SER A 21 -11.10 -10.44 15.13
C SER A 21 -11.34 -10.79 13.66
N ASN A 22 -11.65 -9.81 12.83
CA ASN A 22 -11.62 -9.93 11.37
C ASN A 22 -10.31 -9.30 10.86
N PRO A 23 -9.21 -10.08 10.83
CA PRO A 23 -7.92 -9.60 10.34
C PRO A 23 -8.05 -9.19 8.88
N GLY A 24 -7.75 -7.94 8.58
CA GLY A 24 -7.82 -7.41 7.23
C GLY A 24 -8.38 -6.00 7.12
N ARG A 25 -8.47 -5.54 5.88
CA ARG A 25 -8.95 -4.23 5.46
C ARG A 25 -10.47 -4.28 5.27
N GLU A 26 -11.24 -4.18 6.35
CA GLU A 26 -12.71 -4.07 6.27
C GLU A 26 -13.07 -2.72 5.60
N ILE A 27 -13.65 -2.73 4.41
CA ILE A 27 -13.99 -1.51 3.64
C ILE A 27 -15.51 -1.28 3.60
N ALA A 28 -16.27 -2.35 3.37
CA ALA A 28 -17.70 -2.29 3.13
C ALA A 28 -18.45 -1.65 4.30
N GLY A 29 -19.27 -0.64 4.00
CA GLY A 29 -20.09 0.06 5.00
C GLY A 29 -19.36 1.10 5.84
N ILE A 30 -18.02 1.16 5.82
CA ILE A 30 -17.28 2.15 6.61
C ILE A 30 -17.06 3.42 5.79
N ARG A 31 -17.51 4.55 6.34
CA ARG A 31 -17.38 5.88 5.72
C ARG A 31 -16.09 6.56 6.17
N PRO A 32 -15.51 7.45 5.35
CA PRO A 32 -14.43 8.32 5.79
C PRO A 32 -14.85 9.10 7.04
N ARG A 33 -13.93 9.20 8.02
CA ARG A 33 -14.22 9.84 9.30
C ARG A 33 -13.24 10.98 9.55
N PRO A 34 -13.72 12.21 9.83
CA PRO A 34 -12.86 13.27 10.33
C PRO A 34 -12.42 12.95 11.75
N GLU A 35 -11.13 13.04 12.00
CA GLU A 35 -10.52 12.83 13.31
C GLU A 35 -9.59 14.00 13.62
N LYS A 36 -9.37 14.24 14.92
CA LYS A 36 -8.45 15.25 15.39
C LYS A 36 -7.05 14.69 15.53
N PHE A 37 -6.09 15.43 15.02
CA PHE A 37 -4.67 15.12 15.05
C PHE A 37 -3.91 16.21 15.79
N LEU A 38 -2.92 15.76 16.55
CA LEU A 38 -1.93 16.60 17.18
C LEU A 38 -0.69 16.66 16.28
N ARG A 39 -0.22 17.88 16.03
CA ARG A 39 1.06 18.15 15.39
C ARG A 39 2.20 17.79 16.33
N LEU A 40 3.10 16.91 15.90
CA LEU A 40 4.28 16.54 16.70
C LEU A 40 5.41 17.54 16.47
N LYS A 41 6.23 17.77 17.50
CA LYS A 41 7.40 18.66 17.41
C LYS A 41 8.70 17.87 17.36
N GLU A 42 9.53 18.15 16.35
CA GLU A 42 10.86 17.55 16.25
C GLU A 42 11.73 17.94 17.46
N GLY A 43 12.57 16.99 17.91
CA GLY A 43 13.44 17.15 19.08
C GLY A 43 12.72 16.95 20.42
N ALA A 44 11.40 17.15 20.49
CA ALA A 44 10.60 16.94 21.69
C ALA A 44 9.74 15.67 21.63
N ASP A 45 8.92 15.54 20.60
CA ASP A 45 7.94 14.46 20.45
C ASP A 45 8.44 13.34 19.53
N PHE A 46 9.32 13.67 18.57
CA PHE A 46 9.99 12.71 17.70
C PHE A 46 11.41 13.15 17.34
N THR A 47 12.20 12.22 16.79
CA THR A 47 13.53 12.48 16.23
C THR A 47 13.64 11.79 14.88
N VAL A 48 13.96 12.55 13.83
CA VAL A 48 14.23 11.98 12.50
C VAL A 48 15.52 11.16 12.59
N VAL A 49 15.42 9.88 12.26
CA VAL A 49 16.55 8.94 12.30
C VAL A 49 17.11 8.61 10.93
N LYS A 50 16.32 8.82 9.88
CA LYS A 50 16.74 8.74 8.48
C LYS A 50 15.88 9.68 7.65
N LYS A 51 16.52 10.45 6.78
CA LYS A 51 15.88 11.32 5.79
C LYS A 51 16.41 10.96 4.42
N ASN A 52 15.53 10.99 3.43
CA ASN A 52 15.88 10.80 2.04
C ASN A 52 16.20 12.16 1.40
N GLU A 53 17.48 12.43 1.19
CA GLU A 53 17.96 13.72 0.68
C GLU A 53 17.74 13.89 -0.84
N HIS A 54 17.28 12.84 -1.55
CA HIS A 54 16.91 12.91 -2.97
C HIS A 54 15.55 13.58 -3.20
N ILE A 55 14.80 13.86 -2.14
CA ILE A 55 13.44 14.38 -2.21
C ILE A 55 13.41 15.89 -2.02
N THR A 56 12.74 16.56 -2.94
CA THR A 56 12.32 17.96 -2.81
C THR A 56 10.79 18.03 -2.85
N SER A 57 10.21 19.01 -2.20
CA SER A 57 8.75 19.15 -2.08
C SER A 57 8.35 20.60 -1.94
N ASP A 58 7.11 20.91 -2.33
CA ASP A 58 6.47 22.21 -2.13
C ASP A 58 5.99 22.44 -0.68
N ARG A 59 6.08 21.42 0.17
CA ARG A 59 5.74 21.47 1.60
C ARG A 59 6.91 21.02 2.46
N ASP A 60 6.90 21.35 3.75
CA ASP A 60 7.90 20.88 4.69
C ASP A 60 7.59 19.46 5.20
N MET A 61 8.62 18.62 5.33
CA MET A 61 8.48 17.25 5.83
C MET A 61 7.89 17.20 7.25
N GLY A 62 8.26 18.16 8.10
CA GLY A 62 7.78 18.35 9.47
C GLY A 62 6.25 18.45 9.55
N ASP A 63 5.62 19.03 8.52
CA ASP A 63 4.18 19.23 8.40
C ASP A 63 3.38 17.93 8.24
N PHE A 64 4.04 16.77 8.17
CA PHE A 64 3.38 15.47 8.07
C PHE A 64 3.49 14.64 9.35
N PHE A 65 4.35 14.98 10.30
CA PHE A 65 4.40 14.28 11.59
C PHE A 65 3.20 14.66 12.47
N VAL A 66 2.17 13.82 12.42
CA VAL A 66 0.95 13.91 13.23
C VAL A 66 0.68 12.63 13.98
N PHE A 67 -0.04 12.76 15.09
CA PHE A 67 -0.60 11.62 15.80
C PHE A 67 -2.05 11.88 16.14
N ILE A 68 -2.90 10.85 16.08
CA ILE A 68 -4.32 11.04 16.40
C ILE A 68 -4.50 11.38 17.89
N SER A 69 -5.32 12.40 18.18
CA SER A 69 -5.77 12.75 19.53
C SER A 69 -7.08 13.55 19.50
N PRO A 70 -8.24 12.91 19.74
CA PRO A 70 -9.55 13.52 19.84
C PRO A 70 -9.62 14.68 20.83
N SER A 71 -8.99 14.55 22.00
CA SER A 71 -9.11 15.55 23.04
C SER A 71 -8.13 16.72 22.90
N ALA A 72 -6.90 16.46 22.41
CA ALA A 72 -5.84 17.47 22.35
C ALA A 72 -5.49 17.92 20.92
N GLY A 73 -5.96 17.22 19.89
CA GLY A 73 -5.67 17.53 18.50
C GLY A 73 -6.33 18.83 18.04
N THR A 74 -5.58 19.62 17.29
CA THR A 74 -6.00 20.93 16.76
C THR A 74 -6.27 20.88 15.26
N GLU A 75 -5.72 19.88 14.55
CA GLU A 75 -5.93 19.69 13.12
C GLU A 75 -7.00 18.63 12.89
N THR A 76 -7.92 18.85 11.96
CA THR A 76 -8.88 17.82 11.55
C THR A 76 -8.42 17.21 10.24
N LYS A 77 -8.22 15.90 10.21
CA LYS A 77 -7.90 15.15 8.98
C LYS A 77 -8.89 14.01 8.82
N THR A 78 -9.27 13.72 7.57
CA THR A 78 -10.21 12.64 7.25
C THR A 78 -9.43 11.35 7.02
N ILE A 79 -9.80 10.31 7.76
CA ILE A 79 -9.22 8.98 7.57
C ILE A 79 -10.11 8.20 6.61
N GLU A 80 -9.52 7.72 5.53
CA GLU A 80 -10.21 6.92 4.52
C GLU A 80 -10.06 5.42 4.80
N ALA A 81 -11.18 4.69 4.76
CA ALA A 81 -11.19 3.23 4.73
C ALA A 81 -10.41 2.72 3.53
N PRO A 82 -9.57 1.68 3.65
CA PRO A 82 -9.25 0.84 4.80
C PRO A 82 -7.92 1.20 5.47
N HIS A 83 -7.40 2.39 5.22
CA HIS A 83 -6.06 2.80 5.63
C HIS A 83 -6.05 3.22 7.11
N TRP A 84 -6.64 2.39 7.97
CA TRP A 84 -6.87 2.66 9.39
C TRP A 84 -5.59 2.81 10.24
N ARG A 85 -4.41 2.75 9.65
CA ARG A 85 -3.13 2.91 10.36
C ARG A 85 -2.30 4.05 9.79
N THR A 86 -2.86 4.75 8.80
CA THR A 86 -2.17 5.81 8.09
C THR A 86 -3.12 6.99 7.88
N ILE A 87 -2.54 8.15 7.61
CA ILE A 87 -3.27 9.30 7.09
C ILE A 87 -2.61 9.72 5.78
N THR A 88 -3.42 10.17 4.82
CA THR A 88 -2.93 10.68 3.55
C THR A 88 -3.26 12.15 3.44
N ASP A 89 -2.25 12.96 3.16
CA ASP A 89 -2.41 14.33 2.68
C ASP A 89 -2.22 14.31 1.16
N GLU A 90 -3.29 14.64 0.42
CA GLU A 90 -3.27 14.81 -1.03
C GLU A 90 -2.88 16.25 -1.43
N GLY A 91 -2.56 16.46 -2.71
CA GLY A 91 -2.26 17.79 -3.24
C GLY A 91 -0.88 18.32 -2.85
N VAL A 92 0.01 17.44 -2.39
CA VAL A 92 1.44 17.72 -2.24
C VAL A 92 2.09 17.56 -3.61
N ARG A 93 3.17 18.28 -3.91
CA ARG A 93 4.00 17.99 -5.08
C ARG A 93 5.42 17.73 -4.64
N ALA A 94 5.77 16.45 -4.56
CA ALA A 94 7.13 16.01 -4.24
C ALA A 94 7.82 15.42 -5.47
N GLU A 95 9.11 15.68 -5.59
CA GLU A 95 10.00 15.16 -6.62
C GLU A 95 11.11 14.35 -5.95
N VAL A 96 11.39 13.16 -6.49
CA VAL A 96 12.61 12.42 -6.19
C VAL A 96 13.56 12.51 -7.38
N ARG A 97 14.84 12.77 -7.08
CA ARG A 97 15.91 12.83 -8.08
C ARG A 97 17.08 11.96 -7.62
N PHE A 98 17.16 10.75 -8.18
CA PHE A 98 18.22 9.79 -7.84
C PHE A 98 19.57 10.16 -8.44
N ASP A 99 19.55 10.82 -9.59
CA ASP A 99 20.73 11.31 -10.29
C ASP A 99 20.45 12.75 -10.74
N SER A 100 21.34 13.69 -10.38
CA SER A 100 21.13 15.11 -10.69
C SER A 100 21.21 15.43 -12.18
N GLU A 101 21.93 14.61 -12.95
CA GLU A 101 22.23 14.85 -14.36
C GLU A 101 21.30 14.08 -15.32
N ASP A 102 20.65 13.02 -14.83
CA ASP A 102 19.75 12.17 -15.63
C ASP A 102 18.27 12.44 -15.31
N GLU A 103 17.64 13.31 -16.11
CA GLU A 103 16.20 13.61 -15.97
C GLU A 103 15.29 12.37 -16.17
N SER A 104 15.79 11.26 -16.72
CA SER A 104 15.02 10.02 -16.80
C SER A 104 14.91 9.29 -15.46
N LYS A 105 15.76 9.63 -14.48
CA LYS A 105 15.77 9.11 -13.10
C LYS A 105 15.06 10.04 -12.11
N ARG A 106 14.09 10.79 -12.61
CA ARG A 106 13.23 11.68 -11.84
C ARG A 106 11.83 11.10 -11.74
N ASP A 107 11.25 11.15 -10.56
CA ASP A 107 9.83 10.81 -10.38
C ASP A 107 9.10 11.83 -9.50
N PHE A 108 7.78 11.83 -9.59
CA PHE A 108 6.88 12.75 -8.94
C PHE A 108 5.79 12.01 -8.17
N PHE A 109 5.45 12.58 -7.02
CA PHE A 109 4.46 12.06 -6.08
C PHE A 109 3.51 13.19 -5.67
N TYR A 110 2.24 12.83 -5.49
CA TYR A 110 1.15 13.78 -5.28
C TYR A 110 0.40 13.62 -3.95
N ALA A 111 0.85 12.65 -3.17
CA ALA A 111 0.28 12.32 -1.87
C ALA A 111 1.39 11.96 -0.89
N VAL A 112 1.26 12.46 0.34
CA VAL A 112 2.07 12.04 1.47
C VAL A 112 1.22 11.14 2.34
N ASN A 113 1.66 9.90 2.54
CA ASN A 113 1.01 8.98 3.45
C ASN A 113 1.89 8.69 4.67
N VAL A 114 1.36 8.89 5.86
CA VAL A 114 2.10 8.72 7.12
C VAL A 114 1.66 7.43 7.80
N LYS A 115 2.60 6.50 8.01
CA LYS A 115 2.36 5.25 8.72
C LYS A 115 2.79 5.36 10.18
N GLY A 116 1.98 4.82 11.10
CA GLY A 116 2.26 4.87 12.54
C GLY A 116 1.62 6.06 13.25
N VAL A 117 0.46 6.52 12.77
CA VAL A 117 -0.25 7.68 13.32
C VAL A 117 -1.07 7.38 14.58
N GLY A 118 -1.02 6.15 15.08
CA GLY A 118 -1.76 5.72 16.27
C GLY A 118 -3.22 5.42 16.04
N TYR A 119 -3.66 5.42 14.78
CA TYR A 119 -5.05 5.16 14.48
C TYR A 119 -5.39 3.67 14.63
N LEU A 120 -6.46 3.40 15.37
CA LEU A 120 -6.93 2.06 15.66
C LEU A 120 -8.24 1.80 14.89
N LYS A 121 -8.41 0.57 14.38
CA LYS A 121 -9.67 0.09 13.77
C LYS A 121 -10.93 0.40 14.62
N PRO A 122 -10.91 0.35 15.96
CA PRO A 122 -12.01 0.88 16.80
C PRO A 122 -12.47 2.28 16.43
N SER A 123 -11.53 3.21 16.32
CA SER A 123 -11.78 4.61 15.98
C SER A 123 -12.46 4.74 14.62
N ALA A 124 -12.07 3.91 13.65
CA ALA A 124 -12.73 3.84 12.34
C ALA A 124 -14.20 3.43 12.44
N LYS A 125 -14.52 2.57 13.41
CA LYS A 125 -15.86 2.01 13.63
C LYS A 125 -16.76 2.85 14.54
N GLY A 126 -16.31 4.02 14.99
CA GLY A 126 -17.13 4.85 15.89
C GLY A 126 -16.58 4.97 17.30
N TYR A 127 -15.73 4.04 17.73
CA TYR A 127 -15.39 3.89 19.15
C TYR A 127 -14.31 4.88 19.62
N PRO A 128 -14.41 5.38 20.86
CA PRO A 128 -13.47 6.36 21.41
C PRO A 128 -12.12 5.69 21.72
N PHE A 129 -11.12 5.90 20.87
CA PHE A 129 -9.83 5.20 21.00
C PHE A 129 -9.09 5.52 22.30
N GLU A 130 -9.25 6.74 22.83
CA GLU A 130 -8.57 7.21 24.04
C GLU A 130 -9.03 6.46 25.31
N GLU A 131 -10.17 5.77 25.25
CA GLU A 131 -10.69 4.98 26.37
C GLU A 131 -9.95 3.62 26.53
N TYR A 132 -9.28 3.14 25.49
CA TYR A 132 -8.55 1.87 25.52
C TYR A 132 -7.26 1.98 26.34
N GLY A 133 -7.13 1.10 27.35
CA GLY A 133 -5.99 1.10 28.29
C GLY A 133 -4.71 0.44 27.79
N THR A 134 -4.75 -0.23 26.64
CA THR A 134 -3.60 -0.86 25.96
C THR A 134 -3.79 -0.70 24.46
N TRP A 135 -2.70 -0.65 23.69
CA TRP A 135 -2.72 -0.72 22.21
C TRP A 135 -2.02 -1.98 21.69
N THR A 136 -1.85 -2.97 22.55
CA THR A 136 -1.26 -4.27 22.23
C THR A 136 -2.27 -5.38 22.47
N ILE A 137 -2.31 -6.33 21.55
CA ILE A 137 -3.08 -7.58 21.67
C ILE A 137 -2.11 -8.76 21.59
N LYS A 138 -2.40 -9.88 22.27
CA LYS A 138 -1.58 -11.09 22.11
C LYS A 138 -1.76 -11.65 20.70
N ASP A 139 -0.65 -12.06 20.12
CA ASP A 139 -0.63 -12.67 18.78
C ASP A 139 -0.60 -14.19 18.95
N GLU A 140 -1.76 -14.84 18.75
CA GLU A 140 -1.92 -16.29 18.97
C GLU A 140 -1.28 -17.14 17.84
N ASP A 141 -1.07 -16.55 16.67
CA ASP A 141 -0.61 -17.26 15.45
C ASP A 141 0.91 -17.12 15.19
N GLY A 142 1.67 -16.49 16.10
CA GLY A 142 3.13 -16.37 15.98
C GLY A 142 3.62 -15.56 14.77
N GLY A 143 2.77 -14.72 14.18
CA GLY A 143 3.00 -14.08 12.89
C GLY A 143 3.16 -12.56 12.94
N VAL A 144 4.40 -12.11 12.72
CA VAL A 144 4.80 -10.79 12.16
C VAL A 144 5.07 -9.63 13.13
N ASN A 145 4.96 -9.75 14.46
CA ASN A 145 5.56 -8.75 15.37
C ASN A 145 6.27 -9.34 16.61
N ASP A 146 7.32 -8.64 17.06
CA ASP A 146 8.38 -9.01 18.01
C ASP A 146 7.95 -9.78 19.28
N ASP A 147 7.61 -11.06 19.10
CA ASP A 147 7.43 -12.11 20.09
C ASP A 147 6.19 -12.02 21.03
N GLY A 148 5.03 -12.26 20.42
CA GLY A 148 3.78 -12.66 21.08
C GLY A 148 2.72 -11.56 21.21
N TYR A 149 2.96 -10.38 20.64
CA TYR A 149 2.01 -9.25 20.65
C TYR A 149 1.97 -8.50 19.33
N LYS A 150 0.76 -8.16 18.88
CA LYS A 150 0.49 -7.22 17.79
C LYS A 150 0.25 -5.83 18.38
N ILE A 151 0.91 -4.83 17.82
CA ILE A 151 0.81 -3.44 18.28
C ILE A 151 0.00 -2.67 17.24
N LEU A 152 -1.19 -2.21 17.64
CA LEU A 152 -2.17 -1.66 16.72
C LEU A 152 -1.86 -0.18 16.43
N GLY A 153 -2.09 0.24 15.18
CA GLY A 153 -1.99 1.65 14.75
C GLY A 153 -0.57 2.25 14.73
N LEU A 154 0.43 1.51 15.17
CA LEU A 154 1.82 1.96 15.26
C LEU A 154 2.72 1.18 14.29
N THR A 155 3.82 1.82 13.89
CA THR A 155 4.94 1.18 13.20
C THR A 155 6.09 1.01 14.19
N SER A 156 6.98 0.05 13.90
CA SER A 156 8.20 -0.17 14.68
C SER A 156 9.48 0.07 13.88
N ARG A 157 10.56 0.36 14.61
CA ARG A 157 11.91 0.38 14.04
C ARG A 157 12.29 -0.95 13.37
N LYS A 158 11.81 -2.09 13.87
CA LYS A 158 12.02 -3.38 13.20
C LYS A 158 11.37 -3.44 11.83
N GLU A 159 10.16 -2.91 11.65
CA GLU A 159 9.53 -2.85 10.32
C GLU A 159 10.32 -1.95 9.35
N SER A 160 11.03 -0.94 9.85
CA SER A 160 11.75 0.04 9.01
C SER A 160 13.21 -0.31 8.75
N PHE A 161 13.84 -1.12 9.62
CA PHE A 161 15.28 -1.43 9.56
C PHE A 161 15.61 -2.93 9.72
N GLY A 162 14.62 -3.78 10.01
CA GLY A 162 14.84 -5.20 10.33
C GLY A 162 15.31 -6.04 9.14
N ASN A 163 14.97 -5.62 7.91
CA ASN A 163 15.36 -6.28 6.66
C ASN A 163 16.14 -5.30 5.76
N GLY A 164 17.01 -4.49 6.36
CA GLY A 164 17.70 -3.38 5.70
C GLY A 164 16.98 -2.05 5.86
N ASP A 165 17.65 -0.96 5.46
CA ASP A 165 17.09 0.39 5.48
C ASP A 165 15.96 0.51 4.43
N LEU A 166 14.75 0.82 4.90
CA LEU A 166 13.56 0.92 4.07
C LEU A 166 13.63 2.04 3.02
N ILE A 167 14.28 3.17 3.33
CA ILE A 167 14.48 4.27 2.36
C ILE A 167 15.40 3.78 1.23
N ASP A 168 16.54 3.19 1.59
CA ASP A 168 17.52 2.73 0.60
C ASP A 168 16.93 1.63 -0.30
N LYS A 169 16.15 0.73 0.29
CA LYS A 169 15.45 -0.35 -0.44
C LYS A 169 14.40 0.19 -1.42
N ALA A 170 13.60 1.16 -1.02
CA ALA A 170 12.60 1.75 -1.91
C ALA A 170 13.26 2.57 -3.04
N ASN A 171 14.31 3.32 -2.73
CA ASN A 171 15.10 4.03 -3.72
C ASN A 171 15.70 3.05 -4.74
N PHE A 172 16.29 1.95 -4.29
CA PHE A 172 16.80 0.90 -5.18
C PHE A 172 15.74 0.40 -6.17
N PHE A 173 14.53 0.11 -5.71
CA PHE A 173 13.45 -0.33 -6.61
C PHE A 173 13.03 0.75 -7.60
N ALA A 174 12.81 1.97 -7.12
CA ALA A 174 12.41 3.10 -7.96
C ALA A 174 13.49 3.46 -9.01
N GLU A 175 14.77 3.43 -8.64
CA GLU A 175 15.92 3.66 -9.52
C GLU A 175 16.01 2.61 -10.64
N ASN A 176 15.63 1.36 -10.36
CA ASN A 176 15.56 0.29 -11.36
C ASN A 176 14.26 0.34 -12.20
N GLY A 177 13.46 1.40 -12.04
CA GLY A 177 12.27 1.65 -12.83
C GLY A 177 11.01 0.95 -12.32
N LEU A 178 11.03 0.38 -11.10
CA LEU A 178 9.82 -0.14 -10.48
C LEU A 178 8.94 1.04 -10.11
N ARG A 179 7.67 0.98 -10.50
CA ARG A 179 6.70 1.97 -10.10
C ARG A 179 6.21 1.66 -8.69
N THR A 180 6.72 2.41 -7.71
CA THR A 180 6.53 2.14 -6.27
C THR A 180 6.43 3.44 -5.48
N GLU A 181 5.95 3.37 -4.23
CA GLU A 181 6.17 4.42 -3.25
C GLU A 181 7.66 4.58 -2.91
N VAL A 182 8.03 5.80 -2.54
CA VAL A 182 9.33 6.09 -1.89
C VAL A 182 9.10 6.64 -0.50
N TYR A 183 10.14 6.69 0.31
CA TYR A 183 10.07 7.15 1.69
C TYR A 183 10.85 8.45 1.84
N TRP A 184 10.21 9.47 2.44
CA TRP A 184 10.85 10.77 2.68
C TRP A 184 11.62 10.79 3.99
N ALA A 185 11.04 10.22 5.05
CA ALA A 185 11.71 10.13 6.33
C ALA A 185 11.15 9.03 7.23
N ILE A 186 12.00 8.61 8.17
CA ILE A 186 11.68 7.72 9.27
C ILE A 186 12.05 8.45 10.57
N ALA A 187 11.13 8.52 11.52
CA ALA A 187 11.34 9.18 12.80
C ALA A 187 10.95 8.30 13.98
N ASP A 188 11.85 8.18 14.96
CA ASP A 188 11.54 7.52 16.24
C ASP A 188 10.64 8.43 17.08
N LEU A 189 9.57 7.87 17.67
CA LEU A 189 8.63 8.60 18.51
C LEU A 189 9.12 8.60 19.97
N ASN A 190 9.28 9.81 20.53
CA ASN A 190 9.72 10.05 21.90
C ASN A 190 8.52 10.19 22.84
N ARG A 191 7.45 10.84 22.38
CA ARG A 191 6.20 11.06 23.13
C ARG A 191 5.00 10.78 22.25
N LEU A 192 3.92 10.29 22.85
CA LEU A 192 2.66 9.98 22.18
C LEU A 192 1.48 10.51 22.99
N PRO A 193 0.42 11.02 22.34
CA PRO A 193 -0.85 11.28 23.01
C PRO A 193 -1.43 10.01 23.61
N PHE A 194 -1.69 10.02 24.91
CA PHE A 194 -2.40 8.95 25.61
C PHE A 194 -3.37 9.59 26.60
N ARG A 195 -4.67 9.36 26.41
CA ARG A 195 -5.74 9.96 27.23
C ARG A 195 -5.64 11.50 27.31
N GLY A 196 -5.37 12.11 26.16
CA GLY A 196 -5.28 13.57 26.00
C GLY A 196 -4.00 14.23 26.46
N GLU A 197 -3.02 13.47 26.95
CA GLU A 197 -1.73 14.02 27.36
C GLU A 197 -0.59 13.44 26.53
N LEU A 198 0.42 14.25 26.23
CA LEU A 198 1.66 13.77 25.60
C LEU A 198 2.53 13.05 26.64
N VAL A 199 2.57 11.72 26.56
CA VAL A 199 3.31 10.86 27.50
C VAL A 199 4.55 10.30 26.82
N ALA A 200 5.67 10.21 27.54
CA ALA A 200 6.89 9.62 27.01
C ALA A 200 6.70 8.14 26.67
N THR A 201 7.22 7.68 25.53
CA THR A 201 7.08 6.28 25.09
C THR A 201 7.69 5.30 26.09
N LYS A 202 8.79 5.68 26.75
CA LYS A 202 9.39 4.90 27.86
C LYS A 202 8.42 4.69 29.03
N GLU A 203 7.57 5.65 29.34
CA GLU A 203 6.57 5.54 30.39
C GLU A 203 5.38 4.67 29.95
N LEU A 204 4.92 4.83 28.71
CA LEU A 204 3.86 3.98 28.14
C LEU A 204 4.26 2.50 28.09
N LYS A 205 5.53 2.20 27.83
CA LYS A 205 6.09 0.84 27.95
C LYS A 205 6.05 0.30 29.38
N LYS A 206 6.43 1.11 30.38
CA LYS A 206 6.35 0.73 31.80
C LYS A 206 4.91 0.44 32.24
N LYS A 207 3.95 1.23 31.74
CA LYS A 207 2.50 1.05 31.95
C LYS A 207 1.90 -0.09 31.12
N ARG A 208 2.68 -0.75 30.25
CA ARG A 208 2.23 -1.80 29.31
C ARG A 208 1.12 -1.35 28.34
N VAL A 209 1.02 -0.04 28.10
CA VAL A 209 0.18 0.51 27.02
C VAL A 209 0.81 0.15 25.67
N LEU A 210 2.13 0.28 25.59
CA LEU A 210 2.98 -0.20 24.52
C LEU A 210 3.70 -1.48 24.95
N SER A 211 4.23 -2.22 23.97
CA SER A 211 5.05 -3.39 24.22
C SER A 211 6.23 -3.04 25.13
N PRO A 212 6.41 -3.72 26.28
CA PRO A 212 7.47 -3.41 27.25
C PRO A 212 8.86 -3.83 26.74
N ARG A 213 8.94 -4.45 25.57
CA ARG A 213 10.17 -5.01 25.00
C ARG A 213 11.16 -3.90 24.68
N ILE A 214 12.42 -4.17 25.01
CA ILE A 214 13.52 -3.22 24.81
C ILE A 214 13.67 -2.88 23.31
N ALA A 215 13.60 -3.92 22.45
CA ALA A 215 13.78 -3.78 21.01
C ALA A 215 12.64 -3.03 20.31
N TYR A 216 11.44 -2.98 20.88
CA TYR A 216 10.32 -2.29 20.25
C TYR A 216 10.48 -0.78 20.40
N GLN A 217 10.84 -0.05 19.35
CA GLN A 217 10.82 1.41 19.33
C GLN A 217 9.72 1.87 18.37
N PRO A 218 8.67 2.56 18.85
CA PRO A 218 7.64 3.09 17.97
C PRO A 218 8.23 4.18 17.07
N ASN A 219 7.86 4.15 15.79
CA ASN A 219 8.31 5.14 14.82
C ASN A 219 7.16 5.56 13.88
N GLN A 220 7.39 6.66 13.18
CA GLN A 220 6.59 7.09 12.04
C GLN A 220 7.40 7.05 10.77
N VAL A 221 6.71 6.75 9.68
CA VAL A 221 7.30 6.64 8.36
C VAL A 221 6.49 7.51 7.40
N ILE A 222 7.16 8.48 6.76
CA ILE A 222 6.58 9.40 5.78
C ILE A 222 6.79 8.83 4.38
N ARG A 223 5.72 8.43 3.71
CA ARG A 223 5.72 7.81 2.39
C ARG A 223 5.24 8.80 1.35
N LEU A 224 5.86 8.79 0.19
CA LEU A 224 5.42 9.53 -0.99
C LEU A 224 4.80 8.58 -1.99
N MET A 225 3.64 8.97 -2.50
CA MET A 225 2.83 8.16 -3.41
C MET A 225 2.21 9.06 -4.48
N LYS A 226 1.91 8.51 -5.66
CA LYS A 226 1.09 9.25 -6.63
C LYS A 226 -0.35 9.30 -6.18
N ILE A 227 -0.89 8.17 -5.72
CA ILE A 227 -2.20 8.07 -5.10
C ILE A 227 -2.22 6.92 -4.09
N ASN A 228 -2.85 7.11 -2.92
CA ASN A 228 -2.91 6.03 -1.93
C ASN A 228 -4.08 5.04 -2.19
N THR A 229 -5.07 5.40 -3.01
CA THR A 229 -6.23 4.56 -3.31
C THR A 229 -5.84 3.27 -4.03
N ARG A 230 -6.41 2.14 -3.58
CA ARG A 230 -6.08 0.79 -4.07
C ARG A 230 -7.13 0.21 -5.01
N ILE A 231 -6.73 -0.78 -5.80
CA ILE A 231 -7.66 -1.55 -6.64
C ILE A 231 -8.76 -2.21 -5.78
N ALA A 232 -8.38 -2.83 -4.66
CA ALA A 232 -9.33 -3.48 -3.75
C ALA A 232 -10.42 -2.51 -3.28
N GLU A 233 -10.04 -1.26 -3.03
CA GLU A 233 -10.93 -0.22 -2.50
C GLU A 233 -11.95 0.23 -3.53
N ALA A 234 -11.51 0.46 -4.76
CA ALA A 234 -12.41 0.74 -5.87
C ALA A 234 -13.37 -0.43 -6.10
N ASN A 235 -12.89 -1.67 -5.97
CA ASN A 235 -13.70 -2.88 -6.18
C ASN A 235 -14.69 -3.15 -5.05
N GLU A 236 -14.39 -2.83 -3.78
CA GLU A 236 -15.27 -3.13 -2.64
C GLU A 236 -16.18 -1.96 -2.23
N SER A 237 -15.92 -0.76 -2.74
CA SER A 237 -16.72 0.44 -2.43
C SER A 237 -18.06 0.49 -3.18
N SER A 238 -18.96 1.38 -2.72
CA SER A 238 -20.18 1.72 -3.47
C SER A 238 -19.83 2.34 -4.85
N PRO A 239 -20.74 2.25 -5.84
CA PRO A 239 -20.49 2.80 -7.17
C PRO A 239 -20.08 4.28 -7.18
N ASP A 240 -20.72 5.13 -6.38
CA ASP A 240 -20.39 6.56 -6.34
C ASP A 240 -18.98 6.80 -5.77
N ARG A 241 -18.62 6.11 -4.68
CA ARG A 241 -17.28 6.21 -4.09
C ARG A 241 -16.21 5.67 -5.04
N ALA A 242 -16.50 4.57 -5.74
CA ALA A 242 -15.59 4.04 -6.76
C ALA A 242 -15.40 5.04 -7.91
N ARG A 243 -16.47 5.71 -8.36
CA ARG A 243 -16.37 6.77 -9.39
C ARG A 243 -15.49 7.93 -8.94
N ASP A 244 -15.63 8.39 -7.70
CA ASP A 244 -14.77 9.44 -7.13
C ASP A 244 -13.30 9.00 -7.06
N MET A 245 -13.05 7.74 -6.69
CA MET A 245 -11.71 7.14 -6.68
C MET A 245 -11.07 7.13 -8.06
N PHE A 246 -11.81 6.70 -9.09
CA PHE A 246 -11.32 6.74 -10.47
C PHE A 246 -11.08 8.18 -10.95
N LYS A 247 -11.95 9.14 -10.57
CA LYS A 247 -11.72 10.55 -10.90
C LYS A 247 -10.39 11.05 -10.36
N ARG A 248 -10.09 10.79 -9.08
CA ARG A 248 -8.79 11.11 -8.48
C ARG A 248 -7.63 10.44 -9.22
N ALA A 249 -7.79 9.19 -9.65
CA ALA A 249 -6.77 8.48 -10.40
C ALA A 249 -6.49 9.12 -11.78
N PHE A 250 -7.52 9.58 -12.49
CA PHE A 250 -7.36 10.32 -13.75
C PHE A 250 -6.68 11.67 -13.52
N ASP A 251 -7.07 12.39 -12.47
CA ASP A 251 -6.45 13.68 -12.12
C ASP A 251 -4.94 13.52 -11.84
N VAL A 252 -4.58 12.48 -11.07
CA VAL A 252 -3.18 12.12 -10.79
C VAL A 252 -2.44 11.69 -12.06
N PHE A 253 -3.07 10.90 -12.93
CA PHE A 253 -2.49 10.50 -14.20
C PHE A 253 -2.18 11.70 -15.10
N ASN A 254 -3.12 12.64 -15.22
CA ASN A 254 -2.94 13.87 -15.99
C ASN A 254 -1.85 14.76 -15.41
N GLN A 255 -1.79 14.87 -14.07
CA GLN A 255 -0.72 15.61 -13.40
C GLN A 255 0.64 14.99 -13.70
N GLU A 256 0.77 13.67 -13.61
CA GLU A 256 1.98 12.95 -14.01
C GLU A 256 2.33 13.16 -15.48
N GLY A 257 1.34 13.08 -16.38
CA GLY A 257 1.56 13.31 -17.80
C GLY A 257 2.17 14.69 -18.09
N ARG A 258 1.73 15.72 -17.35
CA ARG A 258 2.30 17.08 -17.43
C ARG A 258 3.70 17.15 -16.84
N ASP A 259 3.89 16.68 -15.61
CA ASP A 259 5.17 16.77 -14.89
C ASP A 259 6.29 15.96 -15.58
N LYS A 260 5.95 14.78 -16.12
CA LYS A 260 6.87 13.92 -16.90
C LYS A 260 6.90 14.21 -18.40
N LYS A 261 6.11 15.18 -18.88
CA LYS A 261 6.00 15.53 -20.32
C LYS A 261 5.75 14.31 -21.23
N MET A 262 4.84 13.43 -20.82
CA MET A 262 4.58 12.16 -21.51
C MET A 262 3.97 12.30 -22.91
N GLY A 263 3.52 13.51 -23.30
CA GLY A 263 2.87 13.76 -24.59
C GLY A 263 1.47 13.16 -24.71
N LEU A 264 0.89 12.69 -23.61
CA LEU A 264 -0.48 12.16 -23.56
C LEU A 264 -1.51 13.30 -23.50
N PRO A 265 -2.70 13.13 -24.12
CA PRO A 265 -3.79 14.08 -23.97
C PRO A 265 -4.29 14.12 -22.51
N GLU A 266 -4.92 15.24 -22.13
CA GLU A 266 -5.62 15.32 -20.84
C GLU A 266 -6.84 14.39 -20.87
N LEU A 267 -6.80 13.32 -20.08
CA LEU A 267 -7.83 12.30 -20.01
C LEU A 267 -9.00 12.75 -19.14
N ARG A 268 -10.22 12.39 -19.53
CA ARG A 268 -11.46 12.77 -18.82
C ARG A 268 -12.40 11.57 -18.71
N ILE A 269 -12.99 11.39 -17.53
CA ILE A 269 -14.08 10.43 -17.33
C ILE A 269 -15.32 10.90 -18.11
N GLY A 270 -16.02 9.97 -18.74
CA GLY A 270 -17.13 10.19 -19.65
C GLY A 270 -16.73 10.26 -21.12
N ASP A 271 -15.42 10.29 -21.43
CA ASP A 271 -14.91 10.13 -22.79
C ASP A 271 -14.34 8.72 -22.96
N ALA A 272 -15.03 7.92 -23.78
CA ALA A 272 -14.70 6.51 -24.00
C ALA A 272 -13.28 6.28 -24.53
N GLN A 273 -12.70 7.22 -25.29
CA GLN A 273 -11.32 7.07 -25.78
C GLN A 273 -10.31 7.40 -24.68
N HIS A 274 -10.58 8.42 -23.87
CA HIS A 274 -9.72 8.74 -22.74
C HIS A 274 -9.70 7.65 -21.68
N GLU A 275 -10.85 7.04 -21.41
CA GLU A 275 -10.95 5.92 -20.48
C GLU A 275 -10.14 4.73 -20.98
N LYS A 276 -10.24 4.37 -22.27
CA LYS A 276 -9.41 3.33 -22.89
C LYS A 276 -7.91 3.59 -22.72
N ILE A 277 -7.44 4.80 -23.03
CA ILE A 277 -6.02 5.18 -22.86
C ILE A 277 -5.57 4.99 -21.41
N PHE A 278 -6.39 5.39 -20.44
CA PHE A 278 -6.06 5.20 -19.02
C PHE A 278 -5.86 3.72 -18.67
N PHE A 279 -6.78 2.83 -19.09
CA PHE A 279 -6.66 1.40 -18.79
C PHE A 279 -5.52 0.73 -19.56
N GLU A 280 -5.31 1.05 -20.82
CA GLU A 280 -4.17 0.55 -21.60
C GLU A 280 -2.84 0.94 -20.93
N GLU A 281 -2.70 2.20 -20.51
CA GLU A 281 -1.50 2.65 -19.82
C GLU A 281 -1.35 2.05 -18.42
N PHE A 282 -2.44 1.80 -17.70
CA PHE A 282 -2.41 1.04 -16.45
C PHE A 282 -1.84 -0.38 -16.68
N PHE A 283 -2.35 -1.08 -17.68
CA PHE A 283 -1.91 -2.43 -18.03
C PHE A 283 -0.44 -2.46 -18.44
N ARG A 284 -0.01 -1.50 -19.27
CA ARG A 284 1.39 -1.34 -19.67
C ARG A 284 2.33 -1.13 -18.48
N ARG A 285 1.95 -0.26 -17.54
CA ARG A 285 2.74 -0.01 -16.31
C ARG A 285 2.85 -1.27 -15.45
N MET A 286 1.78 -2.03 -15.31
CA MET A 286 1.81 -3.28 -14.53
C MET A 286 2.66 -4.37 -15.19
N GLY A 287 2.64 -4.49 -16.52
CA GLY A 287 3.56 -5.35 -17.26
C GLY A 287 5.03 -4.95 -17.03
N GLY A 288 5.33 -3.66 -17.14
CA GLY A 288 6.66 -3.12 -16.87
C GLY A 288 7.14 -3.36 -15.43
N ASN A 289 6.26 -3.24 -14.43
CA ASN A 289 6.61 -3.52 -13.04
C ASN A 289 7.03 -4.99 -12.82
N LEU A 290 6.32 -5.95 -13.41
CA LEU A 290 6.69 -7.37 -13.33
C LEU A 290 8.03 -7.64 -14.01
N ALA A 291 8.27 -7.04 -15.17
CA ALA A 291 9.54 -7.14 -15.87
C ALA A 291 10.70 -6.64 -14.99
N VAL A 292 10.55 -5.47 -14.37
CA VAL A 292 11.57 -4.90 -13.48
C VAL A 292 11.87 -5.85 -12.32
N LEU A 293 10.86 -6.37 -11.63
CA LEU A 293 11.05 -7.30 -10.51
C LEU A 293 11.85 -8.55 -10.92
N LEU A 294 11.56 -9.14 -12.08
CA LEU A 294 12.28 -10.29 -12.61
C LEU A 294 13.73 -9.95 -12.96
N ASN A 295 13.97 -8.80 -13.61
CA ASN A 295 15.33 -8.35 -13.97
C ASN A 295 16.22 -8.20 -12.74
N ILE A 296 15.67 -7.68 -11.63
CA ILE A 296 16.43 -7.48 -10.39
C ILE A 296 16.45 -8.70 -9.47
N GLY A 297 15.66 -9.74 -9.78
CA GLY A 297 15.61 -10.99 -9.03
C GLY A 297 14.85 -10.90 -7.70
N TYR A 298 13.87 -10.00 -7.64
CA TYR A 298 13.03 -9.80 -6.45
C TYR A 298 11.59 -10.23 -6.71
N HIS A 299 10.90 -10.62 -5.65
CA HIS A 299 9.48 -10.89 -5.63
C HIS A 299 8.85 -10.30 -4.37
N ASN A 300 7.59 -9.90 -4.45
CA ASN A 300 6.84 -9.35 -3.32
C ASN A 300 6.23 -10.46 -2.47
N GLY A 301 5.59 -11.44 -3.13
CA GLY A 301 4.83 -12.50 -2.48
C GLY A 301 3.50 -12.03 -1.88
N ASN A 302 3.23 -10.73 -1.81
CA ASN A 302 1.96 -10.14 -1.39
C ASN A 302 1.44 -9.10 -2.39
N MET A 303 1.64 -9.32 -3.71
CA MET A 303 1.12 -8.46 -4.79
C MET A 303 -0.39 -8.65 -5.05
N HIS A 304 -1.20 -8.51 -4.01
CA HIS A 304 -2.66 -8.50 -4.13
C HIS A 304 -3.21 -7.06 -4.26
N SER A 305 -4.46 -6.92 -4.69
CA SER A 305 -5.11 -5.64 -5.04
C SER A 305 -5.13 -4.55 -3.96
N ALA A 306 -4.92 -4.90 -2.69
CA ALA A 306 -4.73 -3.93 -1.62
C ALA A 306 -3.33 -3.29 -1.59
N ASN A 307 -2.36 -3.83 -2.33
CA ASN A 307 -0.99 -3.35 -2.45
C ASN A 307 -0.70 -2.76 -3.84
N ILE A 308 -1.71 -2.62 -4.70
CA ILE A 308 -1.60 -1.95 -6.00
C ILE A 308 -2.48 -0.68 -5.98
N THR A 309 -1.89 0.48 -6.26
CA THR A 309 -2.63 1.75 -6.35
C THR A 309 -3.38 1.88 -7.66
N LEU A 310 -4.37 2.78 -7.71
CA LEU A 310 -5.00 3.20 -8.97
C LEU A 310 -4.07 4.01 -9.89
N ALA A 311 -2.82 4.28 -9.47
CA ALA A 311 -1.77 4.81 -10.33
C ALA A 311 -0.79 3.73 -10.82
N ALA A 312 -1.10 2.44 -10.64
CA ALA A 312 -0.24 1.30 -10.96
C ALA A 312 1.09 1.25 -10.17
N GLU A 313 1.10 1.77 -8.94
CA GLU A 313 2.23 1.63 -8.02
C GLU A 313 2.06 0.36 -7.18
N ILE A 314 3.12 -0.45 -7.09
CA ILE A 314 3.23 -1.52 -6.10
C ILE A 314 3.62 -0.89 -4.77
N VAL A 315 2.99 -1.32 -3.67
CA VAL A 315 3.34 -0.82 -2.34
C VAL A 315 3.62 -1.85 -1.29
N ASP A 316 4.03 -1.32 -0.13
CA ASP A 316 4.52 -2.01 1.04
C ASP A 316 5.81 -2.77 0.66
N VAL A 317 6.69 -2.10 -0.10
CA VAL A 317 7.92 -2.70 -0.65
C VAL A 317 8.94 -3.17 0.38
N GLY A 318 8.73 -2.85 1.65
CA GLY A 318 9.44 -3.46 2.76
C GLY A 318 9.36 -5.00 2.76
N THR A 319 8.28 -5.59 2.25
CA THR A 319 8.09 -7.06 2.19
C THR A 319 8.74 -7.72 0.98
N VAL A 320 9.16 -6.95 -0.02
CA VAL A 320 9.78 -7.48 -1.25
C VAL A 320 11.13 -8.11 -0.91
N THR A 321 11.41 -9.30 -1.44
CA THR A 321 12.57 -10.10 -1.04
C THR A 321 13.20 -10.79 -2.25
N ASN A 322 14.46 -11.16 -2.13
CA ASN A 322 15.23 -11.92 -3.12
C ASN A 322 15.61 -13.31 -2.57
N GLN A 323 14.83 -13.82 -1.61
CA GLN A 323 15.08 -15.13 -1.02
C GLN A 323 15.05 -16.23 -2.08
N ILE A 324 15.97 -17.19 -1.94
CA ILE A 324 16.03 -18.35 -2.84
C ILE A 324 14.77 -19.18 -2.62
N GLU A 325 14.07 -19.45 -3.72
CA GLU A 325 12.82 -20.19 -3.72
C GLU A 325 12.86 -21.37 -4.69
N GLU A 326 11.90 -22.28 -4.49
CA GLU A 326 11.61 -23.35 -5.44
C GLU A 326 11.32 -22.78 -6.84
N LYS A 327 11.83 -23.46 -7.87
CA LYS A 327 11.71 -23.02 -9.26
C LYS A 327 10.95 -24.05 -10.09
N TYR A 328 10.03 -23.56 -10.91
CA TYR A 328 9.25 -24.33 -11.87
C TYR A 328 9.68 -23.93 -13.28
N SER A 329 10.32 -24.86 -13.98
CA SER A 329 10.92 -24.59 -15.29
C SER A 329 11.84 -23.34 -15.28
N GLY A 330 12.63 -23.19 -14.22
CA GLY A 330 13.58 -22.07 -14.08
C GLY A 330 12.96 -20.74 -13.62
N VAL A 331 11.67 -20.69 -13.27
CA VAL A 331 11.00 -19.48 -12.73
C VAL A 331 10.63 -19.70 -11.27
N GLY A 332 10.94 -18.75 -10.40
CA GLY A 332 10.66 -18.85 -8.97
C GLY A 332 9.16 -18.90 -8.64
N ARG A 333 8.79 -19.72 -7.65
CA ARG A 333 7.40 -19.95 -7.23
C ARG A 333 6.65 -18.68 -6.84
N THR A 334 7.26 -17.80 -6.07
CA THR A 334 6.69 -16.53 -5.64
C THR A 334 6.65 -15.53 -6.80
N SER A 335 7.61 -15.60 -7.72
CA SER A 335 7.53 -14.84 -8.98
C SER A 335 6.29 -15.25 -9.81
N LEU A 336 5.99 -16.54 -9.89
CA LEU A 336 4.74 -17.03 -10.54
C LEU A 336 3.49 -16.59 -9.77
N LYS A 337 3.52 -16.65 -8.44
CA LYS A 337 2.46 -16.12 -7.58
C LYS A 337 2.18 -14.65 -7.88
N ASP A 338 3.25 -13.86 -7.98
CA ASP A 338 3.24 -12.43 -8.26
C ASP A 338 2.65 -12.13 -9.64
N MET A 339 3.04 -12.87 -10.69
CA MET A 339 2.41 -12.77 -12.02
C MET A 339 0.91 -13.06 -11.97
N ARG A 340 0.50 -14.11 -11.24
CA ARG A 340 -0.92 -14.48 -11.08
C ARG A 340 -1.70 -13.40 -10.36
N ASP A 341 -1.18 -12.91 -9.24
CA ASP A 341 -1.90 -11.95 -8.41
C ASP A 341 -2.05 -10.60 -9.14
N VAL A 342 -1.03 -10.14 -9.88
CA VAL A 342 -1.16 -8.98 -10.78
C VAL A 342 -2.26 -9.19 -11.82
N CYS A 343 -2.35 -10.37 -12.44
CA CYS A 343 -3.42 -10.66 -13.40
C CYS A 343 -4.82 -10.64 -12.75
N TYR A 344 -4.94 -11.13 -11.51
CA TYR A 344 -6.19 -11.02 -10.75
C TYR A 344 -6.52 -9.57 -10.40
N ASP A 345 -5.53 -8.78 -10.03
CA ASP A 345 -5.71 -7.37 -9.70
C ASP A 345 -6.16 -6.56 -10.91
N LEU A 346 -5.58 -6.81 -12.08
CA LEU A 346 -6.05 -6.25 -13.34
C LEU A 346 -7.50 -6.65 -13.64
N ARG A 347 -7.89 -7.89 -13.35
CA ARG A 347 -9.28 -8.34 -13.49
C ARG A 347 -10.21 -7.61 -12.51
N LEU A 348 -9.79 -7.40 -11.26
CA LEU A 348 -10.55 -6.67 -10.25
C LEU A 348 -10.71 -5.19 -10.61
N LEU A 349 -9.65 -4.55 -11.15
CA LEU A 349 -9.70 -3.19 -11.66
C LEU A 349 -10.77 -3.04 -12.74
N LEU A 350 -10.79 -3.97 -13.72
CA LEU A 350 -11.79 -3.96 -14.79
C LEU A 350 -13.21 -4.19 -14.27
N SER A 351 -13.38 -5.07 -13.27
CA SER A 351 -14.66 -5.28 -12.59
C SER A 351 -15.15 -4.00 -11.91
N ALA A 352 -14.28 -3.31 -11.18
CA ALA A 352 -14.60 -2.04 -10.52
C ALA A 352 -15.01 -0.96 -11.53
N ALA A 353 -14.28 -0.86 -12.65
CA ALA A 353 -14.53 0.08 -13.73
C ALA A 353 -15.86 -0.18 -14.45
N HIS A 354 -16.14 -1.43 -14.83
CA HIS A 354 -17.39 -1.81 -15.50
C HIS A 354 -18.62 -1.55 -14.64
N ARG A 355 -18.51 -1.77 -13.32
CA ARG A 355 -19.62 -1.52 -12.40
C ARG A 355 -20.08 -0.06 -12.37
N ILE A 356 -19.17 0.88 -12.62
CA ILE A 356 -19.48 2.32 -12.63
C ILE A 356 -19.68 2.88 -14.04
N GLY A 357 -19.58 2.03 -15.07
CA GLY A 357 -19.85 2.36 -16.47
C GLY A 357 -18.66 2.95 -17.25
N LEU A 358 -17.40 2.67 -16.85
CA LEU A 358 -16.23 3.12 -17.62
C LEU A 358 -15.92 2.19 -18.80
N GLU A 359 -15.48 2.80 -19.91
CA GLU A 359 -15.04 2.12 -21.13
C GLU A 359 -13.56 1.70 -21.03
N THR A 360 -13.32 0.41 -20.81
CA THR A 360 -11.96 -0.11 -20.55
C THR A 360 -11.18 -0.50 -21.80
N GLY A 361 -11.85 -0.60 -22.96
CA GLY A 361 -11.26 -1.17 -24.18
C GLY A 361 -11.40 -2.70 -24.29
N SER A 362 -10.88 -3.25 -25.39
CA SER A 362 -10.95 -4.69 -25.68
C SER A 362 -9.90 -5.45 -24.86
N ARG A 363 -10.16 -6.74 -24.60
CA ARG A 363 -9.19 -7.62 -23.90
C ARG A 363 -7.89 -7.75 -24.68
N ASP A 364 -7.96 -7.83 -26.00
CA ASP A 364 -6.80 -7.91 -26.87
C ASP A 364 -5.96 -6.63 -26.81
N GLY A 365 -6.59 -5.44 -26.84
CA GLY A 365 -5.87 -4.17 -26.70
C GLY A 365 -5.17 -4.03 -25.35
N LEU A 366 -5.85 -4.43 -24.27
CA LEU A 366 -5.27 -4.46 -22.93
C LEU A 366 -4.13 -5.48 -22.79
N ALA A 367 -4.24 -6.65 -23.45
CA ALA A 367 -3.18 -7.65 -23.51
C ALA A 367 -1.96 -7.11 -24.25
N THR A 368 -2.16 -6.51 -25.43
CA THR A 368 -1.10 -5.85 -26.19
C THR A 368 -0.40 -4.80 -25.34
N ALA A 369 -1.13 -3.90 -24.70
CA ALA A 369 -0.55 -2.86 -23.85
C ALA A 369 0.27 -3.45 -22.68
N PHE A 370 -0.23 -4.50 -22.03
CA PHE A 370 0.48 -5.19 -20.95
C PHE A 370 1.80 -5.79 -21.42
N PHE A 371 1.80 -6.55 -22.52
CA PHE A 371 3.01 -7.19 -23.04
C PHE A 371 3.98 -6.18 -23.65
N GLU A 372 3.52 -5.10 -24.28
CA GLU A 372 4.38 -3.98 -24.69
C GLU A 372 5.14 -3.40 -23.49
N GLY A 373 4.45 -3.23 -22.35
CA GLY A 373 5.07 -2.73 -21.13
C GLY A 373 6.08 -3.70 -20.53
N PHE A 374 5.75 -5.00 -20.54
CA PHE A 374 6.65 -6.06 -20.07
C PHE A 374 7.90 -6.14 -20.97
N ASP A 375 7.72 -6.36 -22.27
CA ASP A 375 8.82 -6.54 -23.22
C ASP A 375 9.68 -5.27 -23.37
N GLY A 376 9.09 -4.09 -23.21
CA GLY A 376 9.81 -2.81 -23.23
C GLY A 376 10.72 -2.59 -22.02
N LYS A 377 10.60 -3.39 -20.95
CA LYS A 377 11.42 -3.30 -19.73
C LYS A 377 12.20 -4.57 -19.42
N PHE A 378 11.74 -5.72 -19.90
CA PHE A 378 12.33 -7.01 -19.56
C PHE A 378 13.68 -7.22 -20.25
N SER A 379 14.69 -7.56 -19.46
CA SER A 379 16.04 -7.84 -19.95
C SER A 379 16.34 -9.32 -19.72
N GLU A 380 16.41 -10.10 -20.81
CA GLU A 380 16.68 -11.54 -20.73
C GLU A 380 18.01 -11.82 -20.03
N LYS A 381 19.04 -11.01 -20.33
CA LYS A 381 20.34 -11.10 -19.69
C LYS A 381 20.26 -10.86 -18.18
N GLU A 382 19.59 -9.80 -17.73
CA GLU A 382 19.48 -9.51 -16.30
C GLU A 382 18.70 -10.60 -15.57
N ALA A 383 17.58 -11.05 -16.16
CA ALA A 383 16.79 -12.14 -15.60
C ALA A 383 17.62 -13.45 -15.47
N GLU A 384 18.41 -13.81 -16.49
CA GLU A 384 19.32 -14.96 -16.45
C GLU A 384 20.39 -14.82 -15.35
N GLU A 385 21.00 -13.64 -15.21
CA GLU A 385 21.97 -13.34 -14.16
C GLU A 385 21.37 -13.47 -12.75
N LYS A 386 20.05 -13.26 -12.61
CA LYS A 386 19.29 -13.51 -11.38
C LYS A 386 18.76 -14.94 -11.26
N GLY A 387 19.07 -15.79 -12.23
CA GLY A 387 18.70 -17.20 -12.25
C GLY A 387 17.24 -17.46 -12.63
N THR A 388 16.59 -16.52 -13.32
CA THR A 388 15.27 -16.72 -13.91
C THR A 388 15.42 -17.11 -15.38
N ASP A 389 14.81 -18.21 -15.81
CA ASP A 389 14.74 -18.57 -17.23
C ASP A 389 13.82 -17.57 -17.98
N PRO A 390 14.35 -16.72 -18.89
CA PRO A 390 13.56 -15.67 -19.50
C PRO A 390 12.46 -16.19 -20.42
N LYS A 391 12.74 -17.28 -21.14
CA LYS A 391 11.80 -17.89 -22.09
C LYS A 391 10.62 -18.48 -21.35
N ASN A 392 10.87 -19.20 -20.27
CA ASN A 392 9.81 -19.78 -19.45
C ASN A 392 9.07 -18.70 -18.65
N ALA A 393 9.75 -17.64 -18.18
CA ALA A 393 9.07 -16.51 -17.53
C ALA A 393 8.04 -15.85 -18.47
N LYS A 394 8.43 -15.55 -19.72
CA LYS A 394 7.50 -15.02 -20.74
C LYS A 394 6.34 -15.99 -21.02
N LYS A 395 6.63 -17.29 -21.14
CA LYS A 395 5.61 -18.32 -21.42
C LYS A 395 4.60 -18.47 -20.27
N TRP A 396 5.08 -18.53 -19.03
CA TRP A 396 4.24 -18.54 -17.83
C TRP A 396 3.37 -17.30 -17.78
N LEU A 397 3.97 -16.11 -17.92
CA LEU A 397 3.22 -14.85 -17.86
C LEU A 397 2.12 -14.79 -18.92
N SER A 398 2.44 -15.16 -20.16
CA SER A 398 1.46 -15.21 -21.26
C SER A 398 0.29 -16.13 -20.95
N LYS A 399 0.55 -17.35 -20.44
CA LYS A 399 -0.51 -18.31 -20.10
C LYS A 399 -1.34 -17.90 -18.90
N ILE A 400 -0.71 -17.35 -17.87
CA ILE A 400 -1.39 -16.82 -16.69
C ILE A 400 -2.31 -15.66 -17.09
N PHE A 401 -1.80 -14.72 -17.89
CA PHE A 401 -2.57 -13.57 -18.35
C PHE A 401 -3.77 -14.01 -19.20
N ASP A 402 -3.54 -14.87 -20.20
CA ASP A 402 -4.63 -15.38 -21.04
C ASP A 402 -5.70 -16.09 -20.20
N ARG A 403 -5.27 -16.98 -19.30
CA ARG A 403 -6.20 -17.70 -18.42
C ARG A 403 -7.01 -16.76 -17.53
N VAL A 404 -6.35 -15.83 -16.83
CA VAL A 404 -6.99 -15.02 -15.78
C VAL A 404 -7.73 -13.81 -16.35
N VAL A 405 -7.10 -13.09 -17.28
CA VAL A 405 -7.59 -11.81 -17.79
C VAL A 405 -8.46 -11.99 -19.04
N THR A 406 -8.01 -12.79 -20.01
CA THR A 406 -8.71 -12.96 -21.30
C THR A 406 -9.87 -13.93 -21.15
N GLN A 407 -9.60 -15.14 -20.66
CA GLN A 407 -10.60 -16.21 -20.51
C GLN A 407 -11.42 -16.13 -19.23
N LYS A 408 -11.04 -15.26 -18.28
CA LYS A 408 -11.66 -15.13 -16.94
C LYS A 408 -11.65 -16.44 -16.13
N GLY A 409 -10.71 -17.34 -16.41
CA GLY A 409 -10.44 -18.52 -15.60
C GLY A 409 -9.86 -18.16 -14.23
N ASN A 410 -9.83 -19.16 -13.35
CA ASN A 410 -9.17 -19.03 -12.06
C ASN A 410 -8.00 -20.02 -12.00
N LEU A 411 -6.89 -19.53 -11.48
CA LEU A 411 -5.73 -20.30 -11.02
C LEU A 411 -5.78 -20.40 -9.48
N PRO A 412 -5.69 -21.61 -8.90
CA PRO A 412 -5.80 -21.80 -7.46
C PRO A 412 -4.65 -21.13 -6.70
N SER A 413 -4.88 -20.85 -5.41
CA SER A 413 -3.93 -20.15 -4.54
C SER A 413 -2.72 -21.02 -4.22
N LEU A 414 -1.51 -20.45 -4.36
CA LEU A 414 -0.26 -21.13 -4.00
C LEU A 414 -0.02 -21.18 -2.48
N LYS A 415 -1.03 -20.81 -1.68
CA LYS A 415 -1.04 -21.08 -0.23
C LYS A 415 -1.49 -22.52 0.08
N HIS A 416 -2.28 -23.12 -0.81
CA HIS A 416 -2.94 -24.41 -0.58
C HIS A 416 -2.77 -25.42 -1.73
N TYR A 417 -2.20 -24.97 -2.85
CA TYR A 417 -2.04 -25.71 -4.09
C TYR A 417 -0.64 -25.46 -4.66
N GLU A 418 -0.20 -26.31 -5.58
CA GLU A 418 1.05 -26.16 -6.31
C GLU A 418 0.84 -25.59 -7.73
N VAL A 419 1.95 -25.28 -8.40
CA VAL A 419 1.93 -24.72 -9.76
C VAL A 419 1.36 -25.72 -10.76
N GLU A 420 1.58 -27.02 -10.53
CA GLU A 420 1.03 -28.11 -11.34
C GLU A 420 -0.52 -28.13 -11.33
N ASP A 421 -1.15 -27.69 -10.24
CA ASP A 421 -2.61 -27.60 -10.11
C ASP A 421 -3.23 -26.49 -10.98
N TRP A 422 -2.41 -25.65 -11.61
CA TRP A 422 -2.89 -24.59 -12.50
C TRP A 422 -3.36 -25.14 -13.85
N ASP A 423 -2.98 -26.36 -14.21
CA ASP A 423 -3.31 -27.02 -15.49
C ASP A 423 -3.02 -26.13 -16.72
N ILE A 424 -1.95 -25.33 -16.61
CA ILE A 424 -1.41 -24.57 -17.73
C ILE A 424 -0.03 -25.16 -18.08
N SER A 425 0.04 -25.89 -19.18
CA SER A 425 1.28 -26.52 -19.64
C SER A 425 2.37 -25.48 -19.89
N VAL A 426 3.64 -25.69 -19.54
CA VAL A 426 4.76 -24.80 -19.93
C VAL A 426 5.88 -25.60 -20.55
#